data_AF-A0A7V6WJZ0-F1
#
_entry.id   AF-A0A7V6WJZ0-F1
#
_cell.length_a   1.000
_cell.length_b   1.000
_cell.length_c   1.000
_cell.angle_alpha   90.00
_cell.angle_beta   90.00
_cell.angle_gamma   90.00
#
_symmetry.space_group_name_H-M   'P 1'
#
loop_
_entity.id
_entity.type
_entity.pdbx_description
1 polymer ?
#
loop_
_entity_poly.entity_id
_entity_poly.type
_entity_poly.pdbx_seq_one_letter_code
_entity_poly.pdbx_strand_id
1 'polypeptide(L)'
;MREKNKTIIPFFILLIFMLLVFLGTIYLFLSEEEWAVVKGKLLGKEVTLNEEVETDGFLAERQLCQVQEDCIPLPSCHPTECINKRFEYDFKKPDECMLNFNPAAAYEERDCACRKGRCINKNADNR
;
A
#
# COMPACT_ATOMS: atom_id res chain seq x y z
N MET A 1 3.01 45.30 57.76
CA MET A 1 3.85 45.68 56.60
C MET A 1 3.95 44.46 55.68
N ARG A 2 3.49 44.58 54.43
CA ARG A 2 3.46 43.45 53.46
C ARG A 2 4.71 43.57 52.58
N GLU A 3 5.76 42.84 52.91
CA GLU A 3 6.95 42.70 52.06
C GLU A 3 6.54 42.10 50.72
N LYS A 4 6.61 42.90 49.66
CA LYS A 4 6.35 42.44 48.30
C LYS A 4 7.58 41.68 47.82
N ASN A 5 7.47 40.35 47.70
CA ASN A 5 8.49 39.47 47.11
C ASN A 5 8.74 39.83 45.64
N LYS A 6 9.71 40.71 45.40
CA LYS A 6 10.14 41.15 44.05
C LYS A 6 10.80 40.03 43.23
N THR A 7 11.14 38.90 43.85
CA THR A 7 11.81 37.74 43.23
C THR A 7 10.85 36.83 42.46
N ILE A 8 9.54 36.98 42.63
CA ILE A 8 8.54 36.11 42.00
C ILE A 8 8.32 36.45 40.52
N ILE A 9 8.39 37.74 40.17
CA ILE A 9 8.18 38.24 38.80
C ILE A 9 9.18 37.64 37.78
N PRO A 10 10.51 37.62 38.02
CA PRO A 10 11.44 37.05 37.05
C PRO A 10 11.24 35.54 36.84
N PHE A 11 10.78 34.81 37.85
CA PHE A 11 10.51 33.37 37.73
C PHE A 11 9.36 33.08 36.76
N PHE A 12 8.27 33.85 36.84
CA PHE A 12 7.15 33.70 35.92
C PHE A 12 7.52 34.04 34.48
N ILE A 13 8.35 35.06 34.27
CA ILE A 13 8.83 35.43 32.93
C ILE A 13 9.68 34.29 32.34
N LEU A 14 10.58 33.71 33.14
CA LEU A 14 11.41 32.57 32.72
C LEU A 14 10.56 31.34 32.37
N LEU A 15 9.54 31.03 33.19
CA LEU A 15 8.63 29.90 32.97
C LEU A 15 7.85 30.04 31.66
N ILE A 16 7.31 31.24 31.40
CA ILE A 16 6.55 31.53 30.17
C ILE A 16 7.48 31.39 28.95
N PHE A 17 8.70 31.90 29.02
CA PHE A 17 9.67 31.78 27.93
C PHE A 17 9.99 30.32 27.61
N MET A 18 10.21 29.48 28.64
CA MET A 18 10.46 28.04 28.46
C MET A 18 9.27 27.32 27.82
N LEU A 19 8.04 27.66 28.21
CA LEU A 19 6.83 27.10 27.60
C LEU A 19 6.69 27.48 26.11
N LEU A 20 6.99 28.72 25.75
CA LEU A 20 6.92 29.18 24.36
C LEU A 20 7.94 28.45 23.47
N VAL A 21 9.17 28.25 23.97
CA VAL A 21 10.20 27.48 23.25
C VAL A 21 9.73 26.03 23.07
N PHE A 22 9.22 25.40 24.12
CA PHE A 22 8.75 24.01 24.06
C PHE A 22 7.59 23.83 23.07
N LEU A 23 6.58 24.71 23.14
CA LEU A 23 5.46 24.69 22.19
C LEU A 23 5.91 24.94 20.74
N GLY A 24 6.88 25.84 20.54
CA GLY A 24 7.48 26.08 19.22
C GLY A 24 8.18 24.83 18.66
N THR A 25 8.92 24.10 19.49
CA THR A 25 9.57 22.85 19.06
C THR A 25 8.57 21.75 18.72
N ILE A 26 7.50 21.60 19.50
CA ILE A 26 6.41 20.66 19.19
C ILE A 26 5.72 21.03 17.87
N TYR A 27 5.44 22.32 17.67
CA TYR A 27 4.83 22.79 16.43
C TYR A 27 5.69 22.49 15.20
N LEU A 28 7.01 22.70 15.29
CA LEU A 28 7.93 22.36 14.20
C LEU A 28 7.95 20.85 13.91
N PHE A 29 7.94 20.02 14.95
CA PHE A 29 7.96 18.56 14.81
C PHE A 29 6.65 18.01 14.19
N LEU A 30 5.50 18.51 14.63
CA LEU A 30 4.20 18.14 14.06
C LEU A 30 4.01 18.67 12.64
N SER A 31 4.58 19.84 12.33
CA SER A 31 4.56 20.39 10.98
C SER A 31 5.30 19.47 10.01
N GLU A 32 6.49 18.97 10.35
CA GLU A 32 7.28 18.07 9.47
C GLU A 32 6.53 16.78 9.06
N GLU A 33 5.69 16.21 9.92
CA GLU A 33 4.89 15.02 9.58
C GLU A 33 3.84 15.31 8.48
N GLU A 34 3.22 16.50 8.48
CA GLU A 34 2.23 16.85 7.45
C GLU A 34 2.88 17.20 6.10
N TRP A 35 4.05 17.85 6.09
CA TRP A 35 4.73 18.21 4.83
C TRP A 35 5.31 17.00 4.08
N ALA A 36 5.68 15.93 4.79
CA ALA A 36 6.15 14.68 4.16
C ALA A 36 5.02 13.98 3.38
N VAL A 37 3.80 13.99 3.92
CA VAL A 37 2.63 13.39 3.28
C VAL A 37 2.16 14.21 2.06
N VAL A 38 2.23 15.55 2.14
CA VAL A 38 1.71 16.44 1.09
C VAL A 38 2.66 16.56 -0.10
N LYS A 39 3.99 16.53 0.09
CA LYS A 39 4.94 16.54 -1.03
C LYS A 39 4.93 15.25 -1.86
N GLY A 40 4.51 14.12 -1.29
CA GLY A 40 4.26 12.88 -2.04
C GLY A 40 3.04 12.97 -2.97
N LYS A 41 2.10 13.89 -2.70
CA LYS A 41 0.85 14.06 -3.46
C LYS A 41 0.91 15.07 -4.60
N LEU A 42 1.98 15.87 -4.71
CA LEU A 42 2.01 17.07 -5.57
C LEU A 42 3.03 17.02 -6.72
N LEU A 43 3.42 15.84 -7.20
CA LEU A 43 4.06 15.69 -8.51
C LEU A 43 3.04 15.39 -9.64
N GLY A 44 1.94 16.15 -9.61
CA GLY A 44 1.45 16.78 -10.85
C GLY A 44 0.39 16.07 -11.68
N LYS A 45 -0.50 15.26 -11.10
CA LYS A 45 -1.69 14.83 -11.82
C LYS A 45 -2.91 14.81 -10.89
N GLU A 46 -3.79 15.78 -11.09
CA GLU A 46 -5.12 15.81 -10.47
C GLU A 46 -5.97 14.77 -11.19
N VAL A 47 -5.90 13.53 -10.70
CA VAL A 47 -6.80 12.46 -11.08
C VAL A 47 -7.91 12.45 -10.03
N THR A 48 -9.14 12.74 -10.45
CA THR A 48 -10.34 12.37 -9.69
C THR A 48 -10.38 10.85 -9.59
N LEU A 49 -9.67 10.31 -8.61
CA LEU A 49 -9.79 8.91 -8.21
C LEU A 49 -11.09 8.81 -7.42
N ASN A 50 -12.12 8.29 -8.11
CA ASN A 50 -13.19 7.58 -7.42
C ASN A 50 -12.52 6.57 -6.48
N GLU A 51 -13.08 6.44 -5.28
CA GLU A 51 -12.63 5.62 -4.15
C GLU A 51 -12.79 4.11 -4.41
N GLU A 52 -12.32 3.65 -5.58
CA GLU A 52 -12.30 2.27 -6.06
C GLU A 52 -10.94 1.92 -6.70
N VAL A 53 -9.81 2.47 -6.25
CA VAL A 53 -8.48 2.13 -6.82
C VAL A 53 -7.37 2.19 -5.76
N GLU A 54 -7.38 1.25 -4.81
CA GLU A 54 -6.15 0.89 -4.04
C GLU A 54 -5.76 -0.58 -4.19
N THR A 55 -6.53 -1.38 -4.94
CA THR A 55 -6.21 -2.80 -5.22
C THR A 55 -5.36 -3.01 -6.48
N ASP A 56 -5.30 -2.04 -7.39
CA ASP A 56 -4.71 -2.23 -8.72
C ASP A 56 -3.18 -2.28 -8.69
N GLY A 57 -2.54 -1.51 -7.81
CA GLY A 57 -1.08 -1.53 -7.63
C GLY A 57 -0.57 -2.86 -7.06
N PHE A 58 -1.30 -3.43 -6.11
CA PHE A 58 -0.90 -4.66 -5.43
C PHE A 58 -1.13 -5.91 -6.28
N LEU A 59 -2.10 -5.90 -7.20
CA LEU A 59 -2.23 -6.96 -8.21
C LEU A 59 -1.19 -6.81 -9.32
N ALA A 60 -0.89 -5.57 -9.75
CA ALA A 60 0.11 -5.32 -10.78
C ALA A 60 1.51 -5.81 -10.41
N GLU A 61 1.95 -5.63 -9.16
CA GLU A 61 3.24 -6.13 -8.69
C GLU A 61 3.29 -7.66 -8.62
N ARG A 62 2.16 -8.27 -8.27
CA ARG A 62 2.03 -9.73 -8.15
C ARG A 62 1.95 -10.45 -9.49
N GLN A 63 1.77 -9.72 -10.58
CA GLN A 63 1.84 -10.26 -11.94
C GLN A 63 3.22 -10.14 -12.59
N LEU A 64 4.18 -9.41 -12.00
CA LEU A 64 5.49 -9.22 -12.64
C LEU A 64 6.26 -10.53 -12.76
N CYS A 65 6.91 -10.79 -13.89
CA CYS A 65 7.69 -12.01 -14.14
C CYS A 65 8.92 -11.73 -14.99
N GLN A 66 9.92 -12.62 -14.94
CA GLN A 66 11.10 -12.60 -15.80
C GLN A 66 11.10 -13.77 -16.78
N VAL A 67 10.70 -14.96 -16.32
CA VAL A 67 10.65 -16.20 -17.11
C VAL A 67 9.27 -16.86 -17.03
N GLN A 68 9.00 -17.86 -17.86
CA GLN A 68 7.66 -18.48 -17.91
C GLN A 68 7.33 -19.25 -16.63
N GLU A 69 8.35 -19.87 -16.03
CA GLU A 69 8.30 -20.67 -14.82
C GLU A 69 7.99 -19.83 -13.57
N ASP A 70 8.11 -18.50 -13.67
CA ASP A 70 7.70 -17.58 -12.62
C ASP A 70 6.19 -17.47 -12.52
N CYS A 71 5.42 -17.91 -13.52
CA CYS A 71 3.98 -17.70 -13.56
C CYS A 71 3.19 -18.96 -13.21
N ILE A 72 2.34 -18.85 -12.20
CA ILE A 72 1.42 -19.90 -11.77
C ILE A 72 -0.01 -19.37 -11.77
N PRO A 73 -1.03 -20.24 -11.82
CA PRO A 73 -2.41 -19.82 -11.61
C PRO A 73 -2.59 -19.20 -10.24
N LEU A 74 -3.43 -18.17 -10.14
CA LEU A 74 -3.86 -17.64 -8.86
C LEU A 74 -4.45 -18.79 -8.01
N PRO A 75 -4.01 -19.02 -6.75
CA PRO A 75 -4.56 -20.07 -5.91
C PRO A 75 -6.05 -19.86 -5.61
N SER A 76 -6.91 -20.41 -6.48
CA SER A 76 -8.36 -20.37 -6.39
C SER A 76 -8.96 -21.56 -7.13
N CYS A 77 -10.28 -21.70 -7.08
CA CYS A 77 -11.01 -22.81 -7.70
C CYS A 77 -10.93 -22.85 -9.23
N HIS A 78 -11.16 -21.70 -9.85
CA HIS A 78 -11.26 -21.55 -11.30
C HIS A 78 -10.52 -20.26 -11.68
N PRO A 79 -9.19 -20.24 -11.52
CA PRO A 79 -8.43 -19.00 -11.62
C PRO A 79 -8.44 -18.49 -13.05
N THR A 80 -9.00 -17.32 -13.25
CA THR A 80 -8.93 -16.61 -14.54
C THR A 80 -7.65 -15.78 -14.67
N GLU A 81 -6.85 -15.73 -13.60
CA GLU A 81 -5.66 -14.90 -13.48
C GLU A 81 -4.44 -15.75 -13.13
N CYS A 82 -3.28 -15.26 -13.53
CA CYS A 82 -1.98 -15.84 -13.20
C CYS A 82 -1.19 -14.83 -12.36
N ILE A 83 -0.42 -15.35 -11.40
CA ILE A 83 0.44 -14.57 -10.51
C ILE A 83 1.88 -15.06 -10.61
N ASN A 84 2.81 -14.27 -10.08
CA ASN A 84 4.18 -14.70 -9.86
C ASN A 84 4.22 -15.70 -8.70
N LYS A 85 4.90 -16.82 -8.91
CA LYS A 85 5.13 -17.91 -7.97
C LYS A 85 5.69 -17.46 -6.62
N ARG A 86 6.47 -16.38 -6.59
CA ARG A 86 7.01 -15.79 -5.35
C ARG A 86 5.92 -15.38 -4.35
N PHE A 87 4.70 -15.12 -4.82
CA PHE A 87 3.57 -14.72 -4.01
C PHE A 87 2.57 -15.86 -3.76
N GLU A 88 2.87 -17.10 -4.15
CA GLU A 88 1.96 -18.24 -3.96
C GLU A 88 1.49 -18.38 -2.50
N TYR A 89 2.43 -18.21 -1.57
CA TYR A 89 2.19 -18.33 -0.13
C TYR A 89 1.28 -17.24 0.44
N ASP A 90 1.05 -16.14 -0.29
CA ASP A 90 0.18 -15.05 0.15
C ASP A 90 -1.30 -15.37 -0.07
N PHE A 91 -1.61 -16.48 -0.74
CA PHE A 91 -2.98 -16.88 -1.07
C PHE A 91 -3.36 -18.19 -0.38
N LYS A 92 -4.55 -18.21 0.20
CA LYS A 92 -5.12 -19.41 0.78
C LYS A 92 -5.92 -20.16 -0.29
N LYS A 93 -5.45 -21.35 -0.66
CA LYS A 93 -6.21 -22.25 -1.53
C LYS A 93 -7.46 -22.77 -0.79
N PRO A 94 -8.64 -22.77 -1.43
CA PRO A 94 -9.84 -23.37 -0.83
C PRO A 94 -9.69 -24.90 -0.73
N ASP A 95 -10.21 -25.47 0.36
CA ASP A 95 -10.14 -26.91 0.64
C ASP A 95 -11.07 -27.73 -0.29
N GLU A 96 -12.17 -27.12 -0.71
CA GLU A 96 -13.19 -27.72 -1.56
C GLU A 96 -13.52 -26.84 -2.75
N CYS A 97 -13.77 -27.46 -3.89
CA CYS A 97 -14.11 -26.78 -5.12
C CYS A 97 -15.32 -27.41 -5.80
N MET A 98 -16.27 -26.60 -6.26
CA MET A 98 -17.40 -27.09 -7.05
C MET A 98 -16.91 -27.60 -8.42
N LEU A 99 -17.55 -28.65 -8.95
CA LEU A 99 -17.20 -29.31 -10.22
C LEU A 99 -17.59 -28.50 -11.48
N ASN A 100 -17.62 -27.17 -11.40
CA ASN A 100 -17.97 -26.32 -12.52
C ASN A 100 -16.71 -26.04 -13.37
N PHE A 101 -16.61 -26.71 -14.52
CA PHE A 101 -15.50 -26.44 -15.44
C PHE A 101 -15.67 -25.08 -16.12
N ASN A 102 -14.60 -24.27 -16.09
CA ASN A 102 -14.52 -22.99 -16.77
C ASN A 102 -13.39 -23.04 -17.83
N PRO A 103 -13.69 -23.01 -19.13
CA PRO A 103 -12.66 -23.11 -20.19
C PRO A 103 -11.71 -21.91 -20.24
N ALA A 104 -12.07 -20.79 -19.58
CA ALA A 104 -11.23 -19.61 -19.48
C ALA A 104 -10.30 -19.64 -18.25
N ALA A 105 -10.35 -20.67 -17.41
CA ALA A 105 -9.49 -20.79 -16.23
C ALA A 105 -8.12 -21.43 -16.57
N ALA A 106 -7.10 -21.03 -15.82
CA ALA A 106 -5.75 -21.60 -15.85
C ALA A 106 -5.63 -22.68 -14.77
N TYR A 107 -5.90 -23.94 -15.08
CA TYR A 107 -5.88 -25.00 -14.06
C TYR A 107 -4.46 -25.47 -13.75
N GLU A 108 -3.52 -25.24 -14.68
CA GLU A 108 -2.15 -25.72 -14.58
C GLU A 108 -1.13 -24.59 -14.81
N GLU A 109 0.10 -24.75 -14.32
CA GLU A 109 1.20 -23.80 -14.55
C GLU A 109 1.43 -23.55 -16.06
N ARG A 110 1.22 -24.56 -16.90
CA ARG A 110 1.34 -24.44 -18.36
C ARG A 110 0.30 -23.50 -19.00
N ASP A 111 -0.81 -23.25 -18.33
CA ASP A 111 -1.86 -22.34 -18.81
C ASP A 111 -1.47 -20.86 -18.56
N CYS A 112 -0.43 -20.63 -17.77
CA CYS A 112 0.14 -19.30 -17.54
C CYS A 112 1.38 -19.06 -18.44
N ALA A 113 1.65 -17.81 -18.77
CA ALA A 113 2.89 -17.40 -19.44
C ALA A 113 3.36 -16.03 -18.98
N CYS A 114 4.68 -15.83 -18.99
CA CYS A 114 5.27 -14.51 -18.89
C CYS A 114 5.30 -13.83 -20.26
N ARG A 115 4.50 -12.77 -20.46
CA ARG A 115 4.55 -11.92 -21.67
C ARG A 115 4.72 -10.46 -21.29
N LYS A 116 5.71 -9.80 -21.89
CA LYS A 116 6.05 -8.40 -21.62
C LYS A 116 6.29 -8.14 -20.11
N GLY A 117 6.91 -9.10 -19.43
CA GLY A 117 7.18 -9.03 -17.99
C GLY A 117 5.96 -9.18 -17.09
N ARG A 118 4.83 -9.68 -17.60
CA ARG A 118 3.62 -9.97 -16.81
C ARG A 118 3.11 -11.39 -17.02
N CYS A 119 2.63 -11.99 -15.94
CA CYS A 119 1.92 -13.26 -15.95
C CYS A 119 0.55 -13.07 -16.59
N ILE A 120 0.29 -13.84 -17.63
CA ILE A 120 -0.96 -13.86 -18.36
C ILE A 120 -1.54 -15.27 -18.41
N ASN A 121 -2.87 -15.36 -18.38
CA ASN A 121 -3.61 -16.59 -18.60
C ASN A 121 -3.80 -16.80 -20.11
N LYS A 122 -3.28 -17.92 -20.64
CA LYS A 122 -3.38 -18.30 -22.06
C LYS A 122 -4.82 -18.66 -22.48
N ASN A 123 -5.65 -19.06 -21.52
CA ASN A 123 -7.03 -19.48 -21.75
C ASN A 123 -8.03 -18.32 -21.71
N ALA A 124 -7.57 -17.09 -21.41
CA ALA A 124 -8.45 -15.92 -21.24
C ALA A 124 -9.32 -15.61 -22.48
N ASP A 125 -8.83 -15.95 -23.67
CA ASP A 125 -9.50 -15.70 -24.96
C ASP A 125 -10.54 -16.78 -25.34
N ASN A 126 -10.68 -17.85 -24.55
CA ASN A 126 -11.65 -18.94 -24.80
C ASN A 126 -13.09 -18.62 -24.33
N ARG A 127 -13.46 -17.33 -24.23
CA ARG A 127 -14.77 -16.88 -23.73
C ARG A 127 -15.87 -16.96 -24.78
#